data_AF-A0A4U7F642-F1
#
_entry.id   AF-A0A4U7F642-F1
#
_cell.length_a   1.000
_cell.length_b   1.000
_cell.length_c   1.000
_cell.angle_alpha   90.00
_cell.angle_beta   90.00
_cell.angle_gamma   90.00
#
_symmetry.space_group_name_H-M   'P 1'
#
loop_
_entity.id
_entity.type
_entity.pdbx_description
1 polymer ?
#
loop_
_entity_poly.entity_id
_entity_poly.type
_entity_poly.pdbx_seq_one_letter_code
_entity_poly.pdbx_strand_id
1 'polypeptide(L)' 'MTLVEAYRDDLSELVDRLDERGVFAPGEREAWEEGIEEADHYSTLKHANESLLEAMSDRDGVEEVITEHTHPETNQFV' A
#
# COMPACT_ATOMS: atom_id res chain seq x y z
N MET A 1 18.67 -5.87 4.67
CA MET A 1 17.43 -5.09 4.68
C MET A 1 17.76 -3.66 4.33
N THR A 2 17.50 -3.32 3.08
CA THR A 2 17.58 -1.97 2.52
C THR A 2 16.27 -1.23 2.78
N LEU A 3 16.28 0.10 2.63
CA LEU A 3 15.08 0.92 2.73
C LEU A 3 14.00 0.51 1.72
N VAL A 4 14.41 0.06 0.52
CA VAL A 4 13.50 -0.40 -0.54
C VAL A 4 12.79 -1.69 -0.13
N GLU A 5 13.54 -2.67 0.39
CA GLU A 5 12.95 -3.93 0.87
C GLU A 5 11.99 -3.71 2.03
N ALA A 6 12.36 -2.85 2.99
CA ALA A 6 11.47 -2.51 4.11
C ALA A 6 10.19 -1.83 3.63
N TYR A 7 10.30 -0.82 2.75
CA TYR A 7 9.15 -0.11 2.22
C TYR A 7 8.26 -1.00 1.34
N ARG A 8 8.85 -1.96 0.62
CA ARG A 8 8.10 -2.97 -0.15
C ARG A 8 7.26 -3.84 0.79
N ASP A 9 7.87 -4.34 1.85
CA ASP A 9 7.20 -5.20 2.85
C ASP A 9 6.05 -4.45 3.53
N ASP A 10 6.31 -3.21 3.96
CA ASP A 10 5.30 -2.30 4.53
C ASP A 10 4.12 -2.05 3.55
N LEU A 11 4.39 -1.86 2.26
CA LEU A 11 3.36 -1.62 1.24
C LEU A 11 2.58 -2.90 0.89
N SER A 12 3.24 -4.05 0.84
CA SER A 12 2.58 -5.35 0.71
C SER A 12 1.65 -5.64 1.89
N GLU A 13 2.10 -5.35 3.13
CA GLU A 13 1.26 -5.51 4.32
C GLU A 13 0.05 -4.58 4.27
N LEU A 14 0.19 -3.34 3.79
CA LEU A 14 -0.94 -2.42 3.59
C LEU A 14 -1.99 -3.02 2.63
N VAL A 15 -1.54 -3.60 1.52
CA VAL A 15 -2.43 -4.28 0.56
C VAL A 15 -3.13 -5.47 1.22
N ASP A 16 -2.45 -6.31 1.99
CA ASP A 16 -3.14 -7.41 2.70
C ASP A 16 -4.20 -6.89 3.68
N ARG A 17 -3.92 -5.84 4.46
CA ARG A 17 -4.89 -5.24 5.39
C ARG A 17 -6.13 -4.68 4.68
N LEU A 18 -5.92 -4.04 3.54
CA LEU A 18 -7.00 -3.52 2.70
C LEU A 18 -7.84 -4.68 2.12
N ASP A 19 -7.22 -5.80 1.76
CA ASP A 19 -7.91 -7.01 1.29
C ASP A 19 -8.72 -7.70 2.39
N GLU A 20 -8.20 -7.75 3.63
CA GLU A 20 -8.96 -8.26 4.79
C GLU A 20 -10.25 -7.46 5.04
N ARG A 21 -10.26 -6.16 4.70
CA ARG A 21 -11.45 -5.31 4.76
C ARG A 21 -12.38 -5.49 3.54
N GLY A 22 -11.97 -6.24 2.53
CA GLY A 22 -12.73 -6.48 1.30
C GLY A 22 -12.88 -5.23 0.44
N VAL A 23 -11.92 -4.29 0.52
CA VAL A 23 -12.00 -3.05 -0.26
C VAL A 23 -11.61 -3.24 -1.70
N PHE A 24 -10.79 -4.25 -2.03
CA PHE A 24 -10.35 -4.53 -3.39
C PHE A 24 -11.45 -5.17 -4.23
N ALA A 25 -11.49 -4.79 -5.50
CA ALA A 25 -12.25 -5.53 -6.50
C ALA A 25 -11.54 -6.86 -6.85
N PRO A 26 -12.27 -7.86 -7.40
CA PRO A 26 -11.66 -9.11 -7.84
C PRO A 26 -10.52 -8.86 -8.84
N GLY A 27 -9.33 -9.39 -8.56
CA GLY A 27 -8.11 -9.22 -9.38
C GLY A 27 -7.37 -7.90 -9.20
N GLU A 28 -7.90 -6.97 -8.40
CA GLU A 28 -7.24 -5.70 -8.12
C GLU A 28 -6.08 -5.88 -7.15
N ARG A 29 -6.25 -6.73 -6.13
CA ARG A 29 -5.18 -7.13 -5.20
C ARG A 29 -3.96 -7.69 -5.94
N GLU A 30 -4.16 -8.65 -6.84
CA GLU A 30 -3.07 -9.29 -7.61
C GLU A 30 -2.30 -8.25 -8.43
N ALA A 31 -3.01 -7.30 -9.07
CA ALA A 31 -2.35 -6.24 -9.83
C ALA A 31 -1.48 -5.31 -8.97
N TRP A 32 -1.87 -5.06 -7.71
CA TRP A 32 -1.06 -4.30 -6.76
C TRP A 32 0.14 -5.11 -6.24
N GLU A 33 -0.09 -6.38 -5.89
CA GLU A 33 0.96 -7.28 -5.42
C GLU A 33 2.07 -7.43 -6.46
N GLU A 34 1.71 -7.71 -7.72
CA GLU A 34 2.65 -7.77 -8.84
C GLU A 34 3.41 -6.45 -9.02
N GLY A 35 2.71 -5.30 -8.98
CA GLY A 35 3.34 -3.99 -9.11
C GLY A 35 4.33 -3.65 -7.99
N ILE A 36 4.09 -4.14 -6.77
CA ILE A 36 4.97 -3.97 -5.61
C ILE A 36 6.19 -4.89 -5.72
N GLU A 37 5.99 -6.15 -6.14
CA GLU A 37 7.07 -7.13 -6.32
C GLU A 37 8.04 -6.74 -7.44
N GLU A 38 7.53 -6.20 -8.55
CA GLU A 38 8.33 -5.76 -9.71
C GLU A 38 9.06 -4.43 -9.47
N ALA A 39 8.66 -3.64 -8.47
CA ALA A 39 9.24 -2.33 -8.21
C ALA A 39 10.63 -2.41 -7.54
N ASP A 40 11.69 -2.27 -8.34
CA ASP A 40 13.10 -2.32 -7.86
C ASP A 40 13.60 -0.99 -7.23
N HIS A 41 12.82 0.09 -7.38
CA HIS A 41 13.19 1.43 -6.92
C HIS A 41 12.19 1.99 -5.91
N TYR A 42 12.71 2.66 -4.88
CA TYR A 42 11.92 3.38 -3.88
C TYR A 42 10.92 4.36 -4.51
N SER A 43 11.33 5.08 -5.56
CA SER A 43 10.44 6.02 -6.26
C SER A 43 9.25 5.34 -6.91
N THR A 44 9.44 4.12 -7.44
CA THR A 44 8.37 3.32 -8.04
C THR A 44 7.41 2.82 -6.98
N LEU A 45 7.93 2.32 -5.86
CA LEU A 45 7.10 1.91 -4.71
C LEU A 45 6.33 3.08 -4.12
N LYS A 46 6.96 4.25 -3.97
CA LYS A 46 6.29 5.47 -3.48
C LYS A 46 5.15 5.89 -4.41
N HIS A 47 5.38 5.83 -5.72
CA HIS A 47 4.33 6.14 -6.70
C HIS A 47 3.20 5.12 -6.66
N ALA A 48 3.51 3.82 -6.51
CA ALA A 48 2.51 2.77 -6.35
C ALA A 48 1.66 3.00 -5.09
N ASN A 49 2.30 3.35 -3.97
CA ASN A 49 1.62 3.75 -2.75
C ASN A 49 0.72 4.96 -2.96
N GLU A 50 1.21 6.06 -3.54
CA GLU A 50 0.39 7.26 -3.81
C GLU A 50 -0.81 6.92 -4.70
N SER A 51 -0.62 6.07 -5.70
CA SER A 51 -1.70 5.61 -6.59
C SER A 51 -2.72 4.73 -5.85
N LEU A 52 -2.26 3.87 -4.94
CA LEU A 52 -3.11 3.03 -4.10
C LEU A 52 -3.95 3.91 -3.16
N LEU A 53 -3.33 4.87 -2.48
CA LEU A 53 -4.02 5.78 -1.57
C LEU A 53 -5.08 6.60 -2.30
N GLU A 54 -4.77 7.12 -3.50
CA GLU A 54 -5.74 7.86 -4.32
C GLU A 54 -6.91 6.96 -4.77
N ALA A 55 -6.61 5.76 -5.28
CA ALA A 55 -7.63 4.81 -5.74
C ALA A 55 -8.54 4.29 -4.61
N MET A 56 -8.06 4.35 -3.38
CA MET A 56 -8.75 3.85 -2.19
C MET A 56 -9.35 4.97 -1.34
N SER A 57 -9.00 6.24 -1.58
CA SER A 57 -9.47 7.39 -0.79
C SER A 57 -11.00 7.55 -0.78
N ASP A 58 -11.68 7.11 -1.84
CA ASP A 58 -13.14 7.16 -1.95
C ASP A 58 -13.85 5.92 -1.37
N ARG A 59 -13.10 4.93 -0.87
CA ARG A 59 -13.66 3.66 -0.37
C ARG A 59 -13.81 3.69 1.16
N ASP A 60 -14.98 3.27 1.62
CA ASP A 60 -15.33 3.26 3.03
C ASP A 60 -14.42 2.32 3.84
N GLY A 61 -13.87 2.80 4.96
CA GLY A 61 -12.99 2.03 5.84
C GLY A 61 -11.49 2.02 5.48
N VAL A 62 -11.08 2.61 4.35
CA VAL A 62 -9.67 2.69 3.94
C VAL A 62 -8.89 3.69 4.79
N GLU A 63 -9.47 4.87 5.09
CA GLU A 63 -8.81 5.90 5.89
C GLU A 63 -8.38 5.36 7.27
N GLU A 64 -9.19 4.50 7.89
CA GLU A 64 -8.86 3.85 9.16
C GLU A 64 -7.65 2.92 8.99
N VAL A 65 -7.63 2.07 7.97
CA VAL A 65 -6.51 1.15 7.70
C VAL A 65 -5.22 1.91 7.42
N ILE A 66 -5.27 2.94 6.57
CA ILE A 66 -4.11 3.78 6.28
C ILE A 66 -3.60 4.43 7.55
N THR A 67 -4.49 5.00 8.37
CA THR A 67 -4.10 5.68 9.61
C THR A 67 -3.52 4.71 10.64
N GLU A 68 -4.08 3.52 10.78
CA GLU A 68 -3.56 2.48 11.69
C GLU A 68 -2.21 1.91 11.23
N HIS A 69 -2.02 1.79 9.91
CA HIS A 69 -0.83 1.22 9.30
C HIS A 69 0.29 2.26 9.08
N THR A 70 -0.05 3.54 9.07
CA THR A 70 0.93 4.61 8.95
C THR A 70 1.74 4.72 10.23
N HIS A 71 3.06 4.50 10.11
CA HIS A 71 3.99 4.81 11.18
C HIS A 71 3.94 6.33 11.50
N PRO A 72 3.55 6.74 12.71
CA PRO A 72 3.33 8.15 13.06
C PRO A 72 4.62 8.98 13.06
N GLU A 73 5.78 8.33 13.10
CA GLU A 73 7.09 8.98 13.09
C GLU A 73 7.60 9.27 11.67
N THR A 74 7.12 8.54 10.66
CA THR A 74 7.61 8.64 9.28
C THR A 74 6.55 9.12 8.30
N ASN A 75 5.26 9.09 8.68
CA ASN A 75 4.12 9.39 7.80
C ASN A 75 4.26 8.71 6.43
N GLN A 76 4.71 7.45 6.42
CA GLN A 76 5.15 6.79 5.18
C GLN A 76 4.02 6.60 4.15
N PHE A 77 2.76 6.68 4.59
CA PHE A 77 1.55 6.49 3.81
C PHE A 77 0.56 7.67 3.90
N VAL A 78 1.00 8.85 4.36
CA VAL A 78 0.18 10.08 4.51
C VAL A 78 0.86 11.29 3.89
#